data_AF-A0A954K3H6-F1
#
_entry.id   AF-A0A954K3H6-F1
#
_cell.length_a   1.000
_cell.length_b   1.000
_cell.length_c   1.000
_cell.angle_alpha   90.00
_cell.angle_beta   90.00
_cell.angle_gamma   90.00
#
_symmetry.space_group_name_H-M   'P 1'
#
loop_
_entity.id
_entity.type
_entity.pdbx_description
1 polymer ?
#
loop_
_entity_poly.entity_id
_entity_poly.type
_entity_poly.pdbx_seq_one_letter_code
_entity_poly.pdbx_strand_id
1 'polypeptide(L)'
;MSQSVIGRPSVNPDTSSPDTPAPTDQRPHGLVWKLGRWFLDGLPTIIVMSVLVAIGYYGHTHHWKIPTFAELTGQAKLVFKDWCEEHGVPESKCVICNPDLMPASPDYGWCTEHGVNNCPLHNPDVAELKKTPVITKATMQQADRALALRERPDNNAACKVYQKRIQFASNEAVQQAGVDVELVDQESVTEWVSGTGEIRYDPTRLANLSSRVPGTAWRVLKNVGDQVQEGEILAVVDAAEVGLLKADLVKAIVAEKLARKNFERLNGLKGAIAGKDILEAESILAKEEAEVLSVEQALANLGLSVDVSSIANLSKQAMIDRLRFLGFPNELAEQFRSQTASANLIPVRSSMNGVITERNVVSS
;
A
#
# COMPACT_ATOMS: atom_id res chain seq x y z
N MET A 1 -27.48 1.82 -2.58
CA MET A 1 -27.79 0.38 -2.59
C MET A 1 -28.48 0.03 -3.90
N SER A 2 -27.80 -0.70 -4.79
CA SER A 2 -28.41 -1.51 -5.85
C SER A 2 -27.29 -2.28 -6.58
N GLN A 3 -27.28 -3.61 -6.43
CA GLN A 3 -26.52 -4.55 -7.26
C GLN A 3 -27.50 -5.20 -8.25
N SER A 4 -27.03 -5.52 -9.45
CA SER A 4 -27.71 -6.47 -10.34
C SER A 4 -26.69 -7.46 -10.91
N VAL A 5 -27.01 -8.73 -10.73
CA VAL A 5 -26.28 -9.93 -11.17
C VAL A 5 -27.10 -10.52 -12.30
N ILE A 6 -26.44 -10.94 -13.39
CA ILE A 6 -27.04 -11.81 -14.39
C ILE A 6 -26.07 -12.97 -14.63
N GLY A 7 -26.46 -14.14 -14.16
CA GLY A 7 -25.91 -15.41 -14.63
C GLY A 7 -26.79 -15.99 -15.74
N ARG A 8 -26.22 -16.88 -16.55
CA ARG A 8 -26.96 -18.02 -17.11
C ARG A 8 -26.02 -19.19 -17.41
N PRO A 9 -26.51 -20.44 -17.31
CA PRO A 9 -25.69 -21.65 -17.28
C PRO A 9 -25.57 -22.33 -18.65
N SER A 10 -24.75 -23.39 -18.64
CA SER A 10 -24.37 -24.33 -19.69
C SER A 10 -25.51 -25.23 -20.22
N VAL A 11 -25.24 -25.83 -21.40
CA VAL A 11 -25.39 -27.27 -21.77
C VAL A 11 -25.83 -27.43 -23.24
N ASN A 12 -25.06 -28.26 -23.99
CA ASN A 12 -25.40 -28.83 -25.32
C ASN A 12 -26.39 -30.00 -25.18
N PRO A 13 -27.15 -30.33 -26.24
CA PRO A 13 -26.97 -31.68 -26.79
C PRO A 13 -27.14 -31.82 -28.33
N ASP A 14 -26.29 -32.70 -28.87
CA ASP A 14 -26.41 -33.69 -29.95
C ASP A 14 -27.51 -33.70 -31.05
N THR A 15 -27.00 -33.85 -32.29
CA THR A 15 -27.39 -34.75 -33.41
C THR A 15 -28.76 -34.69 -34.12
N SER A 16 -28.73 -34.52 -35.45
CA SER A 16 -29.42 -35.32 -36.50
C SER A 16 -29.37 -34.60 -37.87
N SER A 17 -28.63 -35.10 -38.86
CA SER A 17 -29.08 -35.87 -40.07
C SER A 17 -29.53 -34.97 -41.26
N PRO A 18 -29.85 -35.49 -42.46
CA PRO A 18 -28.95 -35.65 -43.61
C PRO A 18 -29.46 -34.93 -44.88
N ASP A 19 -28.65 -34.81 -45.95
CA ASP A 19 -29.14 -34.43 -47.28
C ASP A 19 -28.65 -35.37 -48.40
N THR A 20 -29.61 -35.61 -49.30
CA THR A 20 -29.86 -36.71 -50.23
C THR A 20 -28.95 -36.77 -51.47
N PRO A 21 -28.71 -37.96 -52.08
CA PRO A 21 -28.05 -38.10 -53.38
C PRO A 21 -29.04 -38.12 -54.57
N ALA A 22 -28.56 -37.66 -55.73
CA ALA A 22 -29.26 -37.70 -57.02
C ALA A 22 -29.13 -39.08 -57.73
N PRO A 23 -30.06 -39.44 -58.65
CA PRO A 23 -30.13 -40.79 -59.24
C PRO A 23 -29.48 -40.85 -60.63
N THR A 24 -28.89 -42.01 -60.99
CA THR A 24 -28.76 -42.41 -62.40
C THR A 24 -28.68 -43.93 -62.58
N ASP A 25 -29.76 -44.46 -63.15
CA ASP A 25 -29.89 -45.45 -64.22
C ASP A 25 -28.73 -46.44 -64.48
N GLN A 26 -28.98 -47.74 -64.27
CA GLN A 26 -28.17 -48.82 -64.87
C GLN A 26 -29.02 -50.01 -65.31
N ARG A 27 -28.92 -50.33 -66.60
CA ARG A 27 -29.46 -51.51 -67.29
C ARG A 27 -28.64 -52.76 -66.96
N PRO A 28 -29.21 -53.98 -67.00
CA PRO A 28 -28.49 -55.18 -66.60
C PRO A 28 -27.62 -55.72 -67.76
N HIS A 29 -26.31 -55.88 -67.52
CA HIS A 29 -25.42 -56.67 -68.37
C HIS A 29 -25.11 -58.03 -67.70
N GLY A 30 -25.24 -59.10 -68.49
CA GLY A 30 -25.25 -60.49 -68.05
C GLY A 30 -23.92 -61.06 -67.51
N LEU A 31 -24.05 -62.15 -66.76
CA LEU A 31 -23.04 -62.87 -65.96
C LEU A 31 -21.72 -63.20 -66.68
N VAL A 32 -21.75 -63.35 -68.01
CA VAL A 32 -20.59 -63.81 -68.81
C VAL A 32 -19.52 -62.71 -68.97
N TRP A 33 -19.90 -61.43 -68.90
CA TRP A 33 -18.94 -60.31 -69.00
C TRP A 33 -18.16 -60.07 -67.69
N LYS A 34 -18.73 -60.45 -66.53
CA LYS A 34 -18.08 -60.30 -65.22
C LYS A 34 -16.94 -61.31 -64.98
N LEU A 35 -17.02 -62.51 -65.54
CA LEU A 35 -15.98 -63.53 -65.39
C LEU A 35 -14.72 -63.25 -66.23
N GLY A 36 -14.87 -62.63 -67.41
CA GLY A 36 -13.74 -62.30 -68.28
C GLY A 36 -12.83 -61.20 -67.73
N ARG A 37 -13.39 -60.20 -67.02
CA ARG A 37 -12.63 -59.06 -66.48
C ARG A 37 -11.83 -59.43 -65.21
N TRP A 38 -12.36 -60.35 -64.40
CA TRP A 38 -11.67 -60.82 -63.19
C TRP A 38 -10.35 -61.56 -63.47
N PHE A 39 -10.28 -62.28 -64.60
CA PHE A 39 -9.06 -63.00 -64.99
C PHE A 39 -7.94 -62.10 -65.54
N LEU A 40 -8.28 -60.95 -66.13
CA LEU A 40 -7.32 -60.01 -66.70
C LEU A 40 -6.75 -59.04 -65.66
N ASP A 41 -7.53 -58.66 -64.65
CA ASP A 41 -7.08 -57.71 -63.60
C ASP A 41 -6.21 -58.37 -62.50
N GLY A 42 -6.26 -59.70 -62.34
CA GLY A 42 -5.47 -60.43 -61.34
C GLY A 42 -4.08 -60.90 -61.82
N LEU A 43 -3.84 -60.90 -63.13
CA LEU A 43 -2.64 -61.48 -63.74
C LEU A 43 -1.33 -60.74 -63.39
N PRO A 44 -1.27 -59.39 -63.36
CA PRO A 44 -0.04 -58.66 -62.99
C PRO A 44 0.38 -58.91 -61.54
N THR A 45 -0.58 -59.00 -60.62
CA THR A 45 -0.35 -59.20 -59.20
C THR A 45 0.21 -60.60 -58.90
N ILE A 46 -0.30 -61.61 -59.61
CA ILE A 46 0.22 -62.98 -59.51
C ILE A 46 1.64 -63.06 -60.06
N ILE A 47 1.96 -62.36 -61.15
CA ILE A 47 3.32 -62.30 -61.70
C ILE A 47 4.28 -61.65 -60.70
N VAL A 48 3.94 -60.52 -60.10
CA VAL A 48 4.79 -59.84 -59.10
C VAL A 48 5.02 -60.72 -57.88
N MET A 49 3.98 -61.37 -57.37
CA MET A 49 4.12 -62.29 -56.24
C MET A 49 4.98 -63.50 -56.59
N SER A 50 4.84 -64.04 -57.80
CA SER A 50 5.67 -65.14 -58.30
C SER A 50 7.15 -64.73 -58.40
N VAL A 51 7.44 -63.51 -58.85
CA VAL A 51 8.81 -62.96 -58.93
C VAL A 51 9.39 -62.74 -57.54
N LEU A 52 8.64 -62.16 -56.60
CA LEU A 52 9.12 -61.94 -55.22
C LEU A 52 9.40 -63.28 -54.50
N VAL A 53 8.55 -64.29 -54.71
CA VAL A 53 8.77 -65.64 -54.18
C VAL A 53 10.01 -66.28 -54.83
N ALA A 54 10.21 -66.12 -56.14
CA ALA A 54 11.40 -66.62 -56.82
C ALA A 54 12.69 -65.94 -56.31
N ILE A 55 12.67 -64.61 -56.09
CA ILE A 55 13.79 -63.85 -55.53
C ILE A 55 14.06 -64.27 -54.08
N GLY A 56 13.02 -64.44 -53.26
CA GLY A 56 13.15 -64.92 -51.88
C GLY A 56 13.72 -66.34 -51.81
N TYR A 57 13.27 -67.24 -52.69
CA TYR A 57 13.78 -68.61 -52.80
C TYR A 57 15.24 -68.64 -53.30
N TYR A 58 15.58 -67.78 -54.27
CA TYR A 58 16.95 -67.62 -54.74
C TYR A 58 17.86 -67.08 -53.62
N GLY A 59 17.42 -66.05 -52.89
CA GLY A 59 18.15 -65.51 -51.74
C GLY A 59 18.36 -66.53 -50.62
N HIS A 60 17.35 -67.34 -50.34
CA HIS A 60 17.43 -68.41 -49.32
C HIS A 60 18.40 -69.53 -49.73
N THR A 61 18.43 -69.92 -51.00
CA THR A 61 19.31 -71.00 -51.49
C THR A 61 20.75 -70.55 -51.74
N HIS A 62 20.99 -69.26 -52.03
CA HIS A 62 22.32 -68.73 -52.37
C HIS A 62 22.95 -67.87 -51.26
N HIS A 63 22.44 -67.95 -50.02
CA HIS A 63 22.94 -67.21 -48.85
C HIS A 63 23.07 -65.70 -49.08
N TRP A 64 22.13 -65.10 -49.79
CA TRP A 64 22.14 -63.66 -50.02
C TRP A 64 21.75 -62.93 -48.73
N LYS A 65 22.72 -62.24 -48.10
CA LYS A 65 22.45 -61.29 -47.02
C LYS A 65 22.06 -59.94 -47.62
N ILE A 66 20.88 -59.45 -47.25
CA ILE A 66 20.46 -58.08 -47.55
C ILE A 66 21.30 -57.16 -46.67
N PRO A 67 22.13 -56.26 -47.24
CA PRO A 67 22.92 -55.32 -46.43
C PRO A 67 21.99 -54.40 -45.64
N THR A 68 22.39 -54.05 -44.43
CA THR A 68 21.62 -53.12 -43.61
C THR A 68 21.68 -51.73 -44.23
N PHE A 69 20.65 -50.90 -43.99
CA PHE A 69 20.58 -49.55 -44.58
C PHE A 69 21.80 -48.69 -44.23
N ALA A 70 22.42 -48.91 -43.06
CA ALA A 70 23.66 -48.25 -42.63
C ALA A 70 24.91 -48.67 -43.43
N GLU A 71 24.99 -49.92 -43.91
CA GLU A 71 26.07 -50.42 -44.78
C GLU A 71 25.93 -49.87 -46.20
N LEU A 72 24.70 -49.74 -46.70
CA LEU A 72 24.37 -49.15 -48.00
C LEU A 72 24.62 -47.63 -48.08
N THR A 73 24.55 -46.93 -46.96
CA THR A 73 24.68 -45.47 -46.88
C THR A 73 26.07 -45.00 -46.42
N GLY A 74 27.00 -45.93 -46.16
CA GLY A 74 28.37 -45.62 -45.72
C GLY A 74 28.46 -45.05 -44.30
N GLN A 75 27.39 -45.13 -43.50
CA GLN A 75 27.32 -44.60 -42.14
C GLN A 75 27.37 -45.71 -41.08
N ALA A 76 28.16 -46.75 -41.30
CA ALA A 76 28.45 -47.73 -40.27
C ALA A 76 29.32 -47.09 -39.17
N LYS A 77 28.68 -46.50 -38.15
CA LYS A 77 29.35 -46.15 -36.89
C LYS A 77 29.92 -47.45 -36.31
N LEU A 78 31.23 -47.47 -36.09
CA LEU A 78 31.95 -48.55 -35.41
C LEU A 78 31.25 -48.86 -34.08
N VAL A 79 30.74 -50.09 -33.93
CA VAL A 79 30.36 -50.62 -32.61
C VAL A 79 31.67 -50.80 -31.84
N PHE A 80 31.87 -49.98 -30.83
CA PHE A 80 33.12 -49.90 -30.07
C PHE A 80 33.35 -51.19 -29.26
N LYS A 81 34.56 -51.76 -29.38
CA LYS A 81 35.13 -52.72 -28.41
C LYS A 81 35.37 -52.10 -27.02
N ASP A 82 35.24 -50.78 -26.95
CA ASP A 82 35.54 -49.90 -25.82
C ASP A 82 34.23 -49.49 -25.13
N TRP A 83 33.45 -50.47 -24.67
CA TRP A 83 32.15 -50.24 -24.03
C TRP A 83 32.05 -51.04 -22.72
N CYS A 84 31.78 -50.33 -21.63
CA CYS A 84 31.60 -50.93 -20.31
C CYS A 84 30.11 -51.20 -20.06
N GLU A 85 29.70 -52.48 -20.06
CA GLU A 85 28.30 -52.88 -19.85
C GLU A 85 27.79 -52.55 -18.43
N GLU A 86 28.65 -52.60 -17.42
CA GLU A 86 28.28 -52.35 -16.02
C GLU A 86 27.94 -50.88 -15.74
N HIS A 87 28.53 -49.95 -16.50
CA HIS A 87 28.43 -48.50 -16.22
C HIS A 87 27.83 -47.70 -17.38
N GLY A 88 27.53 -48.34 -18.51
CA GLY A 88 26.81 -47.71 -19.62
C GLY A 88 27.57 -46.58 -20.31
N VAL A 89 28.91 -46.61 -20.27
CA VAL A 89 29.81 -45.60 -20.84
C VAL A 89 30.97 -46.27 -21.57
N PRO A 90 31.67 -45.58 -22.51
CA PRO A 90 32.88 -46.11 -23.12
C PRO A 90 33.95 -46.43 -22.07
N GLU A 91 34.59 -47.60 -22.16
CA GLU A 91 35.52 -48.10 -21.12
C GLU A 91 36.71 -47.15 -20.92
N SER A 92 37.27 -46.62 -22.01
CA SER A 92 38.35 -45.61 -22.02
C SER A 92 37.98 -44.29 -21.34
N LYS A 93 36.69 -44.02 -21.13
CA LYS A 93 36.17 -42.81 -20.49
C LYS A 93 35.49 -43.09 -19.15
N CYS A 94 35.37 -44.35 -18.74
CA CYS A 94 34.65 -44.71 -17.54
C CYS A 94 35.41 -44.25 -16.29
N VAL A 95 34.90 -43.24 -15.58
CA VAL A 95 35.57 -42.68 -14.38
C VAL A 95 35.49 -43.63 -13.17
N ILE A 96 34.65 -44.67 -13.25
CA ILE A 96 34.55 -45.72 -12.24
C ILE A 96 35.62 -46.80 -12.47
N CYS A 97 35.87 -47.17 -13.74
CA CYS A 97 36.89 -48.17 -14.10
C CYS A 97 38.31 -47.57 -14.14
N ASN A 98 38.45 -46.30 -14.52
CA ASN A 98 39.71 -45.57 -14.51
C ASN A 98 39.59 -44.28 -13.66
N PRO A 99 39.96 -44.34 -12.37
CA PRO A 99 39.90 -43.21 -11.45
C PRO A 99 40.78 -42.01 -11.84
N ASP A 100 41.83 -42.22 -12.64
CA ASP A 100 42.75 -41.14 -13.06
C ASP A 100 42.08 -40.14 -14.02
N LEU A 101 40.99 -40.54 -14.68
CA LEU A 101 40.21 -39.66 -15.56
C LEU A 101 39.50 -38.53 -14.81
N MET A 102 39.19 -38.75 -13.53
CA MET A 102 38.55 -37.76 -12.67
C MET A 102 38.91 -38.05 -11.20
N PRO A 103 39.98 -37.43 -10.67
CA PRO A 103 40.41 -37.66 -9.29
C PRO A 103 39.31 -37.28 -8.29
N ALA A 104 39.36 -37.86 -7.10
CA ALA A 104 38.42 -37.51 -6.03
C ALA A 104 38.76 -36.14 -5.44
N SER A 105 37.80 -35.21 -5.48
CA SER A 105 37.87 -33.97 -4.71
C SER A 105 37.90 -34.28 -3.21
N PRO A 106 38.57 -33.46 -2.38
CA PRO A 106 38.52 -33.61 -0.93
C PRO A 106 37.08 -33.61 -0.42
N ASP A 107 36.77 -34.57 0.45
CA ASP A 107 35.46 -34.68 1.08
C ASP A 107 35.53 -34.11 2.51
N TYR A 108 34.90 -32.95 2.70
CA TYR A 108 34.79 -32.26 3.97
C TYR A 108 33.51 -32.64 4.72
N GLY A 109 32.65 -33.49 4.13
CA GLY A 109 31.41 -33.95 4.72
C GLY A 109 30.36 -32.83 4.89
N TRP A 110 29.49 -33.01 5.88
CA TRP A 110 28.42 -32.06 6.19
C TRP A 110 28.92 -30.90 7.05
N CYS A 111 28.63 -29.67 6.62
CA CYS A 111 28.91 -28.49 7.42
C CYS A 111 27.91 -28.35 8.58
N THR A 112 28.43 -28.16 9.79
CA THR A 112 27.66 -27.98 11.03
C THR A 112 26.87 -26.67 11.08
N GLU A 113 27.37 -25.60 10.44
CA GLU A 113 26.74 -24.28 10.48
C GLU A 113 25.73 -24.09 9.34
N HIS A 114 26.11 -24.48 8.11
CA HIS A 114 25.32 -24.16 6.92
C HIS A 114 24.42 -25.28 6.43
N GLY A 115 24.56 -26.50 6.97
CA GLY A 115 23.64 -27.57 6.62
C GLY A 115 23.84 -28.15 5.22
N VAL A 116 25.02 -27.98 4.60
CA VAL A 116 25.29 -28.44 3.22
C VAL A 116 26.55 -29.31 3.16
N ASN A 117 26.54 -30.30 2.26
CA ASN A 117 27.70 -31.15 1.97
C ASN A 117 28.77 -30.34 1.25
N ASN A 118 30.04 -30.51 1.62
CA ASN A 118 31.18 -29.79 1.04
C ASN A 118 30.90 -28.29 0.92
N CYS A 119 30.61 -27.64 2.05
CA CYS A 119 30.17 -26.25 2.08
C CYS A 119 31.19 -25.31 1.41
N PRO A 120 30.83 -24.64 0.29
CA PRO A 120 31.73 -23.71 -0.41
C PRO A 120 32.02 -22.43 0.38
N LEU A 121 31.23 -22.11 1.41
CA LEU A 121 31.50 -20.97 2.30
C LEU A 121 32.68 -21.23 3.24
N HIS A 122 32.90 -22.50 3.63
CA HIS A 122 33.98 -22.89 4.54
C HIS A 122 35.15 -23.57 3.83
N ASN A 123 34.89 -24.25 2.71
CA ASN A 123 35.90 -24.89 1.87
C ASN A 123 35.72 -24.37 0.43
N PRO A 124 36.19 -23.16 0.11
CA PRO A 124 35.89 -22.52 -1.19
C PRO A 124 36.48 -23.24 -2.41
N ASP A 125 37.47 -24.11 -2.19
CA ASP A 125 38.10 -24.96 -3.20
C ASP A 125 37.13 -25.97 -3.82
N VAL A 126 36.07 -26.37 -3.10
CA VAL A 126 35.05 -27.29 -3.61
C VAL A 126 34.07 -26.66 -4.61
N ALA A 127 34.14 -25.34 -4.82
CA ALA A 127 33.24 -24.64 -5.73
C ALA A 127 33.48 -24.95 -7.22
N GLU A 128 34.56 -25.69 -7.55
CA GLU A 128 34.94 -26.10 -8.91
C GLU A 128 34.98 -24.96 -9.94
N LEU A 129 35.19 -23.72 -9.47
CA LEU A 129 35.34 -22.53 -10.31
C LEU A 129 36.75 -22.45 -10.89
N LYS A 130 36.90 -21.73 -12.02
CA LYS A 130 38.22 -21.46 -12.65
C LYS A 130 39.23 -20.83 -11.68
N LYS A 131 38.74 -20.12 -10.67
CA LYS A 131 39.53 -19.56 -9.56
C LYS A 131 38.76 -19.80 -8.27
N THR A 132 39.46 -20.23 -7.23
CA THR A 132 38.89 -20.38 -5.89
C THR A 132 38.31 -19.05 -5.41
N PRO A 133 37.02 -18.98 -5.06
CA PRO A 133 36.38 -17.75 -4.62
C PRO A 133 36.88 -17.33 -3.23
N VAL A 134 36.98 -16.02 -3.00
CA VAL A 134 37.31 -15.45 -1.69
C VAL A 134 36.01 -15.13 -0.97
N ILE A 135 35.74 -15.83 0.13
CA ILE A 135 34.54 -15.61 0.94
C ILE A 135 34.75 -14.39 1.82
N THR A 136 33.93 -13.36 1.61
CA THR A 136 34.01 -12.10 2.37
C THR A 136 33.20 -12.19 3.66
N LYS A 137 33.52 -11.32 4.64
CA LYS A 137 32.70 -11.19 5.86
C LYS A 137 31.24 -10.82 5.56
N ALA A 138 31.01 -10.01 4.52
CA ALA A 138 29.66 -9.64 4.09
C ALA A 138 28.87 -10.86 3.59
N THR A 139 29.53 -11.78 2.87
CA THR A 139 28.95 -13.04 2.40
C THR A 139 28.56 -13.94 3.58
N MET A 140 29.42 -14.06 4.60
CA MET A 140 29.09 -14.82 5.81
C MET A 140 27.88 -14.23 6.55
N GLN A 141 27.85 -12.91 6.74
CA GLN A 141 26.70 -12.23 7.37
C GLN A 141 25.40 -12.36 6.55
N GLN A 142 25.48 -12.49 5.23
CA GLN A 142 24.32 -12.79 4.39
C GLN A 142 23.84 -14.23 4.61
N ALA A 143 24.77 -15.20 4.66
CA ALA A 143 24.45 -16.59 4.95
C ALA A 143 23.78 -16.74 6.33
N ASP A 144 24.31 -16.07 7.35
CA ASP A 144 23.75 -16.07 8.72
C ASP A 144 22.32 -15.55 8.75
N ARG A 145 22.05 -14.41 8.08
CA ARG A 145 20.69 -13.85 7.98
C ARG A 145 19.74 -14.77 7.24
N ALA A 146 20.21 -15.41 6.17
CA ALA A 146 19.41 -16.37 5.40
C ALA A 146 19.11 -17.67 6.18
N LEU A 147 20.01 -18.08 7.08
CA LEU A 147 19.77 -19.20 8.00
C LEU A 147 18.79 -18.82 9.10
N ALA A 148 18.88 -17.60 9.64
CA ALA A 148 17.98 -17.13 10.69
C ALA A 148 16.52 -16.93 10.21
N LEU A 149 16.30 -16.76 8.91
CA LEU A 149 14.97 -16.45 8.36
C LEU A 149 13.99 -17.64 8.46
N ARG A 150 14.48 -18.88 8.38
CA ARG A 150 13.64 -20.09 8.37
C ARG A 150 14.36 -21.25 9.04
N GLU A 151 13.65 -21.97 9.91
CA GLU A 151 14.12 -23.26 10.43
C GLU A 151 14.31 -24.25 9.28
N ARG A 152 15.41 -25.01 9.34
CA ARG A 152 15.78 -26.01 8.34
C ARG A 152 15.85 -27.39 9.00
N PRO A 153 15.49 -28.47 8.28
CA PRO A 153 15.69 -29.81 8.78
C PRO A 153 17.18 -30.08 9.08
N ASP A 154 17.44 -30.86 10.13
CA ASP A 154 18.79 -31.28 10.48
C ASP A 154 19.40 -32.18 9.40
N ASN A 155 20.74 -32.08 9.25
CA ASN A 155 21.49 -32.92 8.33
C ASN A 155 21.44 -34.39 8.74
N ASN A 156 21.19 -35.28 7.78
CA ASN A 156 21.43 -36.71 7.97
C ASN A 156 22.89 -37.06 7.67
N ALA A 157 23.74 -37.09 8.70
CA ALA A 157 25.15 -37.42 8.57
C ALA A 157 25.42 -38.84 8.02
N ALA A 158 24.45 -39.76 8.11
CA ALA A 158 24.57 -41.11 7.55
C ALA A 158 24.28 -41.16 6.02
N CYS A 159 23.74 -40.09 5.44
CA CYS A 159 23.45 -40.03 4.01
C CYS A 159 24.74 -39.88 3.19
N LYS A 160 25.10 -40.94 2.44
CA LYS A 160 26.28 -40.95 1.53
C LYS A 160 25.90 -40.84 0.05
N VAL A 161 24.67 -40.44 -0.25
CA VAL A 161 24.18 -40.35 -1.64
C VAL A 161 25.00 -39.35 -2.45
N TYR A 162 25.44 -38.24 -1.84
CA TYR A 162 26.25 -37.20 -2.49
C TYR A 162 27.64 -37.68 -2.94
N GLN A 163 28.14 -38.80 -2.41
CA GLN A 163 29.41 -39.40 -2.83
C GLN A 163 29.27 -40.25 -4.09
N LYS A 164 28.04 -40.57 -4.53
CA LYS A 164 27.80 -41.35 -5.73
C LYS A 164 28.00 -40.48 -6.97
N ARG A 165 28.91 -40.91 -7.85
CA ARG A 165 29.14 -40.27 -9.14
C ARG A 165 28.14 -40.79 -10.17
N ILE A 166 27.62 -39.88 -10.97
CA ILE A 166 26.77 -40.17 -12.12
C ILE A 166 27.54 -39.72 -13.36
N GLN A 167 27.75 -40.65 -14.30
CA GLN A 167 28.41 -40.36 -15.57
C GLN A 167 27.44 -40.68 -16.71
N PHE A 168 27.31 -39.74 -17.65
CA PHE A 168 26.54 -39.95 -18.88
C PHE A 168 27.45 -40.41 -20.02
N ALA A 169 26.91 -41.25 -20.91
CA ALA A 169 27.64 -41.77 -22.07
C ALA A 169 28.04 -40.68 -23.08
N SER A 170 27.20 -39.66 -23.23
CA SER A 170 27.44 -38.52 -24.12
C SER A 170 26.60 -37.31 -23.73
N ASN A 171 26.88 -36.15 -24.34
CA ASN A 171 26.09 -34.93 -24.13
C ASN A 171 24.65 -35.07 -24.65
N GLU A 172 24.42 -35.86 -25.70
CA GLU A 172 23.07 -36.18 -26.17
C GLU A 172 22.29 -37.00 -25.14
N ALA A 173 22.95 -37.90 -24.40
CA ALA A 173 22.33 -38.64 -23.32
C ALA A 173 21.93 -37.73 -22.14
N VAL A 174 22.73 -36.70 -21.84
CA VAL A 174 22.41 -35.66 -20.84
C VAL A 174 21.14 -34.90 -21.27
N GLN A 175 21.05 -34.50 -22.54
CA GLN A 175 19.88 -33.80 -23.08
C GLN A 175 18.63 -34.70 -23.10
N GLN A 176 18.76 -35.97 -23.51
CA GLN A 176 17.65 -36.93 -23.50
C GLN A 176 17.17 -37.26 -22.08
N ALA A 177 18.08 -37.22 -21.10
CA ALA A 177 17.74 -37.36 -19.68
C ALA A 177 17.04 -36.12 -19.09
N GLY A 178 16.92 -35.02 -19.86
CA GLY A 178 16.27 -33.79 -19.43
C GLY A 178 17.06 -33.01 -18.39
N VAL A 179 18.39 -33.13 -18.41
CA VAL A 179 19.25 -32.36 -17.49
C VAL A 179 19.45 -30.96 -18.06
N ASP A 180 18.80 -29.98 -17.42
CA ASP A 180 18.98 -28.56 -17.70
C ASP A 180 20.06 -27.97 -16.79
N VAL A 181 20.88 -27.08 -17.35
CA VAL A 181 21.90 -26.32 -16.61
C VAL A 181 21.70 -24.84 -16.86
N GLU A 182 21.79 -24.04 -15.80
CA GLU A 182 21.68 -22.59 -15.85
C GLU A 182 22.85 -21.96 -15.11
N LEU A 183 23.33 -20.83 -15.62
CA LEU A 183 24.39 -20.06 -14.96
C LEU A 183 23.78 -19.30 -13.79
N VAL A 184 24.41 -19.40 -12.62
CA VAL A 184 23.98 -18.67 -11.43
C VAL A 184 24.79 -17.40 -11.29
N ASP A 185 24.12 -16.25 -11.31
CA ASP A 185 24.71 -14.93 -11.05
C ASP A 185 24.24 -14.35 -9.72
N GLN A 186 25.06 -13.49 -9.12
CA GLN A 186 24.74 -12.78 -7.89
C GLN A 186 24.12 -11.42 -8.21
N GLU A 187 22.88 -11.18 -7.75
CA GLU A 187 22.20 -9.89 -7.88
C GLU A 187 21.80 -9.31 -6.51
N SER A 188 21.59 -7.99 -6.46
CA SER A 188 21.08 -7.30 -5.27
C SER A 188 19.56 -7.42 -5.17
N VAL A 189 19.08 -8.01 -4.08
CA VAL A 189 17.65 -8.06 -3.76
C VAL A 189 17.28 -6.86 -2.88
N THR A 190 16.24 -6.11 -3.23
CA THR A 190 15.68 -5.05 -2.38
C THR A 190 14.52 -5.60 -1.56
N GLU A 191 14.69 -5.65 -0.24
CA GLU A 191 13.62 -6.03 0.67
C GLU A 191 12.64 -4.85 0.86
N TRP A 192 11.35 -5.09 0.65
CA TRP A 192 10.30 -4.12 0.91
C TRP A 192 9.18 -4.76 1.73
N VAL A 193 8.50 -3.92 2.50
CA VAL A 193 7.28 -4.29 3.24
C VAL A 193 6.17 -3.37 2.75
N SER A 194 5.01 -3.94 2.40
CA SER A 194 3.84 -3.17 2.00
C SER A 194 2.83 -3.10 3.14
N GLY A 195 2.21 -1.93 3.30
CA GLY A 195 1.15 -1.69 4.29
C GLY A 195 0.30 -0.49 3.91
N THR A 196 -0.89 -0.39 4.49
CA THR A 196 -1.78 0.76 4.30
C THR A 196 -1.35 1.92 5.21
N GLY A 197 -1.39 3.14 4.70
CA GLY A 197 -1.17 4.36 5.48
C GLY A 197 -2.36 5.31 5.41
N GLU A 198 -2.49 6.18 6.42
CA GLU A 198 -3.49 7.26 6.47
C GLU A 198 -2.78 8.60 6.67
N ILE A 199 -3.22 9.65 5.97
CA ILE A 199 -2.76 11.01 6.19
C ILE A 199 -3.67 11.65 7.22
N ARG A 200 -3.12 12.04 8.37
CA ARG A 200 -3.83 12.76 9.43
C ARG A 200 -3.28 14.15 9.59
N TYR A 201 -4.12 15.06 10.06
CA TYR A 201 -3.67 16.37 10.49
C TYR A 201 -2.73 16.25 11.68
N ASP A 202 -1.72 17.11 11.70
CA ASP A 202 -0.86 17.29 12.85
C ASP A 202 -1.66 18.00 13.96
N PRO A 203 -1.91 17.35 15.12
CA PRO A 203 -2.71 17.94 16.19
C PRO A 203 -2.06 19.20 16.79
N THR A 204 -0.76 19.41 16.60
CA THR A 204 -0.07 20.63 17.05
C THR A 204 -0.31 21.84 16.14
N ARG A 205 -0.85 21.62 14.93
CA ARG A 205 -1.16 22.65 13.92
C ARG A 205 -2.66 22.73 13.62
N LEU A 206 -3.49 22.19 14.50
CA LEU A 206 -4.94 22.22 14.41
C LEU A 206 -5.50 22.91 15.66
N ALA A 207 -6.35 23.92 15.46
CA ALA A 207 -7.05 24.61 16.55
C ALA A 207 -8.56 24.48 16.37
N ASN A 208 -9.23 23.89 17.36
CA ASN A 208 -10.69 23.87 17.43
C ASN A 208 -11.16 25.08 18.23
N LEU A 209 -11.87 25.99 17.57
CA LEU A 209 -12.31 27.25 18.15
C LEU A 209 -13.81 27.21 18.45
N SER A 210 -14.17 27.65 19.66
CA SER A 210 -15.55 27.77 20.12
C SER A 210 -15.80 29.16 20.70
N SER A 211 -17.07 29.56 20.77
CA SER A 211 -17.45 30.75 21.52
C SER A 211 -17.14 30.55 23.01
N ARG A 212 -16.64 31.60 23.66
CA ARG A 212 -16.41 31.59 25.12
C ARG A 212 -17.72 31.61 25.92
N VAL A 213 -18.83 31.97 25.28
CA VAL A 213 -20.15 32.07 25.90
C VAL A 213 -21.19 31.37 25.02
N PRO A 214 -22.14 30.61 25.59
CA PRO A 214 -23.28 30.08 24.85
C PRO A 214 -24.10 31.19 24.19
N GLY A 215 -24.49 30.96 22.94
CA GLY A 215 -25.29 31.92 22.17
C GLY A 215 -25.64 31.38 20.80
N THR A 216 -26.37 32.19 20.03
CA THR A 216 -26.78 31.84 18.67
C THR A 216 -25.79 32.43 17.67
N ALA A 217 -25.39 31.68 16.65
CA ALA A 217 -24.54 32.20 15.60
C ALA A 217 -25.30 33.27 14.78
N TRP A 218 -24.91 34.52 14.93
CA TRP A 218 -25.54 35.65 14.24
C TRP A 218 -25.01 35.82 12.82
N ARG A 219 -23.70 35.65 12.63
CA ARG A 219 -23.07 35.72 11.31
C ARG A 219 -21.80 34.90 11.25
N VAL A 220 -21.57 34.27 10.11
CA VAL A 220 -20.31 33.61 9.77
C VAL A 220 -19.59 34.48 8.74
N LEU A 221 -18.34 34.86 9.01
CA LEU A 221 -17.54 35.73 8.14
C LEU A 221 -16.54 34.95 7.29
N LYS A 222 -16.19 33.72 7.69
CA LYS A 222 -15.21 32.87 7.00
C LYS A 222 -15.75 31.46 6.74
N ASN A 223 -15.37 30.89 5.61
CA ASN A 223 -15.81 29.59 5.11
C ASN A 223 -14.65 28.59 5.07
N VAL A 224 -15.01 27.31 4.92
CA VAL A 224 -14.03 26.23 4.72
C VAL A 224 -13.21 26.53 3.45
N GLY A 225 -11.89 26.47 3.57
CA GLY A 225 -10.94 26.83 2.52
C GLY A 225 -10.43 28.27 2.58
N ASP A 226 -11.06 29.15 3.36
CA ASP A 226 -10.59 30.53 3.51
C ASP A 226 -9.29 30.57 4.34
N GLN A 227 -8.36 31.41 3.88
CA GLN A 227 -7.16 31.76 4.64
C GLN A 227 -7.54 32.74 5.77
N VAL A 228 -6.93 32.54 6.93
CA VAL A 228 -7.16 33.34 8.12
C VAL A 228 -5.85 33.72 8.80
N GLN A 229 -5.83 34.92 9.37
CA GLN A 229 -4.74 35.41 10.20
C GLN A 229 -5.07 35.29 11.69
N GLU A 230 -4.05 35.21 12.53
CA GLU A 230 -4.22 35.26 13.98
C GLU A 230 -4.96 36.53 14.40
N GLY A 231 -5.96 36.37 15.28
CA GLY A 231 -6.84 37.45 15.74
C GLY A 231 -7.98 37.81 14.78
N GLU A 232 -8.00 37.30 13.55
CA GLU A 232 -9.05 37.60 12.57
C GLU A 232 -10.40 37.03 13.01
N ILE A 233 -11.50 37.77 12.77
CA ILE A 233 -12.84 37.37 13.19
C ILE A 233 -13.41 36.34 12.20
N LEU A 234 -13.73 35.16 12.72
CA LEU A 234 -14.26 34.03 11.96
C LEU A 234 -15.80 34.04 11.92
N ALA A 235 -16.42 34.34 13.07
CA ALA A 235 -17.86 34.36 13.24
C ALA A 235 -18.25 35.34 14.37
N VAL A 236 -19.54 35.68 14.41
CA VAL A 236 -20.16 36.54 15.40
C VAL A 236 -21.30 35.78 16.06
N VAL A 237 -21.32 35.78 17.39
CA VAL A 237 -22.33 35.10 18.21
C VAL A 237 -23.15 36.16 18.94
N ASP A 238 -24.48 36.00 18.95
CA ASP A 238 -25.38 36.75 19.81
C ASP A 238 -25.55 35.97 21.12
N ALA A 239 -24.97 36.51 22.20
CA ALA A 239 -24.96 35.90 23.52
C ALA A 239 -25.54 36.88 24.56
N ALA A 240 -26.70 36.54 25.13
CA ALA A 240 -27.42 37.42 26.07
C ALA A 240 -26.57 37.80 27.30
N GLU A 241 -25.75 36.88 27.80
CA GLU A 241 -24.85 37.12 28.93
C GLU A 241 -23.84 38.24 28.66
N VAL A 242 -23.33 38.35 27.42
CA VAL A 242 -22.44 39.46 27.02
C VAL A 242 -23.16 40.80 27.08
N GLY A 243 -24.43 40.83 26.65
CA GLY A 243 -25.27 42.02 26.75
C GLY A 243 -25.51 42.46 28.19
N LEU A 244 -25.78 41.50 29.09
CA LEU A 244 -25.95 41.73 30.52
C LEU A 244 -24.67 42.32 31.14
N LEU A 245 -23.51 41.71 30.91
CA LEU A 245 -22.23 42.20 31.44
C LEU A 245 -21.89 43.62 30.93
N LYS A 246 -22.17 43.91 29.65
CA LYS A 246 -22.00 45.27 29.11
C LYS A 246 -22.93 46.27 29.81
N ALA A 247 -24.19 45.91 30.08
CA ALA A 247 -25.12 46.76 30.80
C ALA A 247 -24.72 46.96 32.28
N ASP A 248 -24.26 45.90 32.94
CA ASP A 248 -23.75 45.94 34.30
C ASP A 248 -22.52 46.83 34.41
N LEU A 249 -21.63 46.84 33.40
CA LEU A 249 -20.47 47.73 33.38
C LEU A 249 -20.91 49.20 33.34
N VAL A 250 -21.88 49.54 32.49
CA VAL A 250 -22.44 50.91 32.44
C VAL A 250 -23.01 51.31 33.79
N LYS A 251 -23.75 50.41 34.44
CA LYS A 251 -24.34 50.64 35.77
C LYS A 251 -23.26 50.85 36.82
N ALA A 252 -22.24 50.00 36.86
CA ALA A 252 -21.13 50.07 37.82
C ALA A 252 -20.35 51.37 37.66
N ILE A 253 -20.01 51.79 36.43
CA ILE A 253 -19.32 53.06 36.17
C ILE A 253 -20.14 54.26 36.64
N VAL A 254 -21.46 54.24 36.41
CA VAL A 254 -22.34 55.33 36.87
C VAL A 254 -22.45 55.37 38.40
N ALA A 255 -22.51 54.20 39.05
CA ALA A 255 -22.57 54.08 40.50
C ALA A 255 -21.28 54.54 41.17
N GLU A 256 -20.13 54.09 40.66
CA GLU A 256 -18.79 54.53 41.09
C GLU A 256 -18.64 56.05 40.97
N LYS A 257 -19.02 56.62 39.82
CA LYS A 257 -18.94 58.07 39.58
C LYS A 257 -19.82 58.87 40.54
N LEU A 258 -20.99 58.34 40.90
CA LEU A 258 -21.87 58.96 41.89
C LEU A 258 -21.30 58.86 43.30
N ALA A 259 -20.79 57.69 43.68
CA ALA A 259 -20.15 57.45 44.97
C ALA A 259 -18.92 58.35 45.14
N ARG A 260 -18.09 58.49 44.10
CA ARG A 260 -16.91 59.35 44.09
C ARG A 260 -17.27 60.80 44.34
N LYS A 261 -18.26 61.33 43.60
CA LYS A 261 -18.76 62.70 43.82
C LYS A 261 -19.33 62.91 45.23
N ASN A 262 -20.01 61.91 45.78
CA ASN A 262 -20.56 62.01 47.13
C ASN A 262 -19.44 62.02 48.19
N PHE A 263 -18.45 61.15 48.06
CA PHE A 263 -17.28 61.13 48.92
C PHE A 263 -16.48 62.44 48.83
N GLU A 264 -16.18 62.93 47.63
CA GLU A 264 -15.48 64.21 47.42
C GLU A 264 -16.22 65.39 48.08
N ARG A 265 -17.56 65.43 47.94
CA ARG A 265 -18.40 66.45 48.58
C ARG A 265 -18.33 66.39 50.11
N LEU A 266 -18.41 65.20 50.70
CA LEU A 266 -18.37 65.01 52.16
C LEU A 266 -16.96 65.24 52.73
N ASN A 267 -15.93 64.75 52.04
CA ASN A 267 -14.54 64.97 52.42
C ASN A 267 -14.14 66.45 52.32
N GLY A 268 -14.73 67.23 51.40
CA GLY A 268 -14.58 68.69 51.35
C GLY A 268 -15.22 69.44 52.53
N LEU A 269 -16.13 68.81 53.28
CA LEU A 269 -16.82 69.36 54.45
C LEU A 269 -16.21 68.86 55.78
N LYS A 270 -14.97 68.35 55.73
CA LYS A 270 -14.28 67.77 56.89
C LYS A 270 -14.22 68.77 58.06
N GLY A 271 -14.80 68.37 59.20
CA GLY A 271 -14.94 69.19 60.40
C GLY A 271 -16.34 69.77 60.66
N ALA A 272 -17.23 69.79 59.65
CA ALA A 272 -18.63 70.21 59.79
C ALA A 272 -19.64 69.04 59.79
N ILE A 273 -19.18 67.84 59.44
CA ILE A 273 -19.99 66.61 59.40
C ILE A 273 -19.35 65.52 60.29
N ALA A 274 -20.14 64.52 60.67
CA ALA A 274 -19.65 63.42 61.49
C ALA A 274 -18.62 62.59 60.72
N GLY A 275 -17.52 62.20 61.38
CA GLY A 275 -16.49 61.36 60.76
C GLY A 275 -17.02 60.01 60.27
N LYS A 276 -18.08 59.49 60.91
CA LYS A 276 -18.80 58.28 60.47
C LYS A 276 -19.34 58.42 59.04
N ASP A 277 -19.90 59.58 58.69
CA ASP A 277 -20.52 59.79 57.38
C ASP A 277 -19.46 59.78 56.26
N ILE A 278 -18.25 60.29 56.56
CA ILE A 278 -17.11 60.25 55.63
C ILE A 278 -16.64 58.81 55.43
N LEU A 279 -16.47 58.05 56.52
CA LEU A 279 -16.06 56.64 56.47
C LEU A 279 -17.10 55.78 55.74
N GLU A 280 -18.39 56.05 55.93
CA GLU A 280 -19.46 55.37 55.21
C GLU A 280 -19.42 55.68 53.70
N ALA A 281 -19.22 56.95 53.33
CA ALA A 281 -19.07 57.34 51.93
C ALA A 281 -17.82 56.75 51.27
N GLU A 282 -16.70 56.66 52.00
CA GLU A 282 -15.47 55.99 51.55
C GLU A 282 -15.70 54.50 51.32
N SER A 283 -16.39 53.82 52.25
CA SER A 283 -16.73 52.40 52.10
C SER A 283 -17.64 52.14 50.90
N ILE A 284 -18.61 53.03 50.64
CA ILE A 284 -19.47 52.94 49.45
C ILE A 284 -18.63 53.13 48.19
N LEU A 285 -17.76 54.14 48.13
CA LEU A 285 -16.88 54.37 46.98
C LEU A 285 -16.00 53.13 46.71
N ALA A 286 -15.33 52.61 47.73
CA ALA A 286 -14.47 51.42 47.60
C ALA A 286 -15.25 50.19 47.09
N LYS A 287 -16.51 50.03 47.51
CA LYS A 287 -17.38 48.96 47.02
C LYS A 287 -17.72 49.12 45.54
N GLU A 288 -18.12 50.31 45.11
CA GLU A 288 -18.50 50.54 43.71
C GLU A 288 -17.26 50.51 42.78
N GLU A 289 -16.08 50.92 43.25
CA GLU A 289 -14.81 50.72 42.54
C GLU A 289 -14.50 49.22 42.33
N ALA A 290 -14.70 48.40 43.36
CA ALA A 290 -14.52 46.95 43.26
C ALA A 290 -15.52 46.30 42.29
N GLU A 291 -16.75 46.83 42.20
CA GLU A 291 -17.76 46.35 41.27
C GLU A 291 -17.36 46.63 39.80
N VAL A 292 -16.83 47.82 39.52
CA VAL A 292 -16.31 48.16 38.18
C VAL A 292 -15.21 47.17 37.76
N LEU A 293 -14.24 46.93 38.65
CA LEU A 293 -13.15 45.97 38.41
C LEU A 293 -13.66 44.54 38.18
N SER A 294 -14.66 44.12 38.96
CA SER A 294 -15.28 42.80 38.84
C SER A 294 -15.91 42.59 37.47
N VAL A 295 -16.72 43.55 37.00
CA VAL A 295 -17.40 43.46 35.70
C VAL A 295 -16.41 43.61 34.54
N GLU A 296 -15.40 44.47 34.67
CA GLU A 296 -14.30 44.59 33.71
C GLU A 296 -13.58 43.25 33.52
N GLN A 297 -13.23 42.57 34.62
CA GLN A 297 -12.58 41.27 34.58
C GLN A 297 -13.51 40.19 33.98
N ALA A 298 -14.81 40.24 34.27
CA ALA A 298 -15.77 39.32 33.68
C ALA A 298 -15.80 39.46 32.14
N LEU A 299 -15.81 40.68 31.60
CA LEU A 299 -15.71 40.93 30.16
C LEU A 299 -14.35 40.50 29.59
N ALA A 300 -13.25 40.77 30.29
CA ALA A 300 -11.91 40.35 29.87
C ALA A 300 -11.77 38.82 29.79
N ASN A 301 -12.40 38.07 30.70
CA ASN A 301 -12.45 36.60 30.66
C ASN A 301 -13.17 36.10 29.40
N LEU A 302 -14.14 36.87 28.88
CA LEU A 302 -14.80 36.60 27.60
C LEU A 302 -13.99 37.08 26.39
N GLY A 303 -12.77 37.60 26.59
CA GLY A 303 -11.90 38.09 25.52
C GLY A 303 -12.28 39.49 25.04
N LEU A 304 -13.11 40.21 25.79
CA LEU A 304 -13.49 41.59 25.53
C LEU A 304 -12.72 42.52 26.47
N SER A 305 -11.58 43.03 26.01
CA SER A 305 -10.80 44.02 26.77
C SER A 305 -11.46 45.40 26.68
N VAL A 306 -11.64 46.03 27.84
CA VAL A 306 -12.24 47.36 27.97
C VAL A 306 -11.22 48.30 28.59
N ASP A 307 -11.01 49.47 27.98
CA ASP A 307 -10.34 50.57 28.66
C ASP A 307 -11.40 51.41 29.37
N VAL A 308 -11.66 51.10 30.65
CA VAL A 308 -12.69 51.77 31.45
C VAL A 308 -12.41 53.27 31.56
N SER A 309 -11.14 53.68 31.61
CA SER A 309 -10.74 55.09 31.74
C SER A 309 -11.20 55.94 30.55
N SER A 310 -11.13 55.37 29.34
CA SER A 310 -11.63 56.01 28.12
C SER A 310 -13.15 56.15 28.09
N ILE A 311 -13.86 55.20 28.72
CA ILE A 311 -15.32 55.10 28.67
C ILE A 311 -15.99 55.93 29.77
N ALA A 312 -15.42 56.00 30.97
CA ALA A 312 -15.99 56.69 32.12
C ALA A 312 -16.21 58.21 31.93
N ASN A 313 -15.46 58.80 30.98
CA ASN A 313 -15.55 60.21 30.61
C ASN A 313 -16.61 60.51 29.55
N LEU A 314 -17.19 59.49 28.92
CA LEU A 314 -18.21 59.66 27.89
C LEU A 314 -19.58 60.00 28.49
N SER A 315 -20.47 60.53 27.64
CA SER A 315 -21.90 60.61 27.96
C SER A 315 -22.48 59.19 28.07
N LYS A 316 -23.60 59.04 28.80
CA LYS A 316 -24.27 57.73 28.97
C LYS A 316 -24.59 57.08 27.61
N GLN A 317 -25.02 57.88 26.64
CA GLN A 317 -25.36 57.40 25.30
C GLN A 317 -24.10 56.95 24.54
N ALA A 318 -23.04 57.76 24.55
CA ALA A 318 -21.79 57.43 23.88
C ALA A 318 -21.11 56.18 24.50
N MET A 319 -21.26 56.00 25.82
CA MET A 319 -20.79 54.80 26.53
C MET A 319 -21.52 53.54 26.06
N ILE A 320 -22.86 53.57 25.99
CA ILE A 320 -23.67 52.45 25.50
C ILE A 320 -23.29 52.10 24.05
N ASP A 321 -23.17 53.11 23.20
CA ASP A 321 -22.85 52.90 21.78
C ASP A 321 -21.42 52.36 21.59
N ARG A 322 -20.45 52.79 22.41
CA ARG A 322 -19.09 52.26 22.42
C ARG A 322 -19.04 50.80 22.87
N LEU A 323 -19.76 50.45 23.93
CA LEU A 323 -19.79 49.10 24.48
C LEU A 323 -20.56 48.11 23.59
N ARG A 324 -21.56 48.58 22.82
CA ARG A 324 -22.36 47.74 21.92
C ARG A 324 -21.47 46.89 21.00
N PHE A 325 -20.50 47.54 20.34
CA PHE A 325 -19.57 46.91 19.41
C PHE A 325 -18.17 46.70 19.99
N LEU A 326 -18.08 46.56 21.31
CA LEU A 326 -16.84 46.19 21.97
C LEU A 326 -16.27 44.90 21.35
N GLY A 327 -14.97 44.93 21.03
CA GLY A 327 -14.30 43.81 20.41
C GLY A 327 -14.45 43.73 18.88
N PHE A 328 -15.05 44.72 18.20
CA PHE A 328 -15.11 44.76 16.74
C PHE A 328 -14.28 45.91 16.15
N PRO A 329 -13.60 45.70 15.00
CA PRO A 329 -13.02 46.79 14.20
C PRO A 329 -14.09 47.81 13.81
N ASN A 330 -13.69 49.07 13.64
CA ASN A 330 -14.61 50.17 13.32
C ASN A 330 -15.43 49.89 12.06
N GLU A 331 -14.82 49.31 11.02
CA GLU A 331 -15.47 48.96 9.75
C GLU A 331 -16.66 47.99 9.95
N LEU A 332 -16.43 46.91 10.70
CA LEU A 332 -17.48 45.94 11.04
C LEU A 332 -18.53 46.53 11.97
N ALA A 333 -18.11 47.37 12.93
CA ALA A 333 -19.03 48.05 13.83
C ALA A 333 -20.01 48.96 13.08
N GLU A 334 -19.54 49.74 12.10
CA GLU A 334 -20.43 50.57 11.25
C GLU A 334 -21.38 49.71 10.43
N GLN A 335 -20.90 48.60 9.86
CA GLN A 335 -21.75 47.68 9.12
C GLN A 335 -22.87 47.12 10.02
N PHE A 336 -22.53 46.69 11.23
CA PHE A 336 -23.48 46.07 12.15
C PHE A 336 -24.49 47.08 12.72
N ARG A 337 -24.12 48.35 12.90
CA ARG A 337 -25.05 49.42 13.33
C ARG A 337 -26.27 49.52 12.42
N SER A 338 -26.10 49.32 11.12
CA SER A 338 -27.21 49.36 10.16
C SER A 338 -28.11 48.12 10.19
N GLN A 339 -27.66 47.04 10.82
CA GLN A 339 -28.27 45.71 10.71
C GLN A 339 -28.86 45.19 12.03
N THR A 340 -28.38 45.67 13.18
CA THR A 340 -28.87 45.23 14.48
C THR A 340 -28.73 46.31 15.55
N ALA A 341 -29.67 46.30 16.50
CA ALA A 341 -29.61 47.07 17.72
C ALA A 341 -29.03 46.27 18.91
N SER A 342 -28.71 44.98 18.72
CA SER A 342 -28.25 44.08 19.77
C SER A 342 -26.87 44.50 20.33
N ALA A 343 -26.75 44.51 21.66
CA ALA A 343 -25.47 44.67 22.37
C ALA A 343 -24.82 43.33 22.76
N ASN A 344 -25.45 42.21 22.38
CA ASN A 344 -25.06 40.86 22.81
C ASN A 344 -23.92 40.27 21.97
N LEU A 345 -23.43 41.00 20.96
CA LEU A 345 -22.48 40.46 20.00
C LEU A 345 -21.12 40.24 20.63
N ILE A 346 -20.55 39.06 20.36
CA ILE A 346 -19.18 38.67 20.71
C ILE A 346 -18.49 38.03 19.48
N PRO A 347 -17.24 38.42 19.15
CA PRO A 347 -16.50 37.83 18.05
C PRO A 347 -15.83 36.51 18.45
N VAL A 348 -15.84 35.55 17.53
CA VAL A 348 -14.96 34.37 17.58
C VAL A 348 -13.75 34.67 16.70
N ARG A 349 -12.54 34.58 17.26
CA ARG A 349 -11.29 34.96 16.60
C ARG A 349 -10.40 33.75 16.34
N SER A 350 -9.62 33.81 15.26
CA SER A 350 -8.57 32.82 15.01
C SER A 350 -7.46 32.95 16.07
N SER A 351 -6.96 31.81 16.57
CA SER A 351 -5.80 31.78 17.47
C SER A 351 -4.47 31.61 16.73
N MET A 352 -4.49 31.42 15.41
CA MET A 352 -3.30 31.19 14.59
C MET A 352 -3.52 31.56 13.13
N ASN A 353 -2.44 31.69 12.37
CA ASN A 353 -2.51 31.78 10.91
C ASN A 353 -2.80 30.39 10.31
N GLY A 354 -3.64 30.30 9.29
CA GLY A 354 -3.93 29.03 8.64
C GLY A 354 -5.11 29.06 7.68
N VAL A 355 -5.70 27.89 7.46
CA VAL A 355 -6.88 27.69 6.61
C VAL A 355 -7.98 27.01 7.40
N ILE A 356 -9.23 27.39 7.17
CA ILE A 356 -10.37 26.73 7.81
C ILE A 356 -10.59 25.36 7.13
N THR A 357 -10.37 24.28 7.87
CA THR A 357 -10.55 22.91 7.36
C THR A 357 -11.97 22.38 7.56
N GLU A 358 -12.66 22.82 8.62
CA GLU A 358 -14.00 22.37 8.98
C GLU A 358 -14.78 23.52 9.62
N ARG A 359 -16.10 23.52 9.45
CA ARG A 359 -17.00 24.49 10.06
C ARG A 359 -18.31 23.84 10.49
N ASN A 360 -18.49 23.72 11.81
CA ASN A 360 -19.71 23.22 12.41
C ASN A 360 -20.49 24.37 13.06
N VAL A 361 -21.01 25.29 12.22
CA VAL A 361 -21.81 26.44 12.65
C VAL A 361 -22.97 26.66 11.69
N VAL A 362 -24.18 26.79 12.22
CA VAL A 362 -25.38 27.14 11.45
C VAL A 362 -25.83 28.52 11.91
N SER A 363 -25.78 29.51 11.02
CA SER A 363 -26.42 30.81 11.26
C SER A 363 -27.84 30.77 10.72
N SER A 364 -28.78 31.30 11.49
CA SER A 364 -30.19 31.48 11.11
C SER A 364 -30.41 32.63 10.15
#